data_AF-A0A5D6VG51-F1
#
_entry.id   AF-A0A5D6VG51-F1
#
_cell.length_a   1.000
_cell.length_b   1.000
_cell.length_c   1.000
_cell.angle_alpha   90.00
_cell.angle_beta   90.00
_cell.angle_gamma   90.00
#
_symmetry.space_group_name_H-M   'P 1'
#
loop_
_entity.id
_entity.type
_entity.pdbx_description
1 polymer ?
#
loop_
_entity_poly.entity_id
_entity_poly.type
_entity_poly.pdbx_seq_one_letter_code
_entity_poly.pdbx_strand_id
1 'polypeptide(L)' 'MTRFSHLFRAGSLTAALLCITSLAFAQGEPPEGGPEPDAPTAVPIDGGASLLLAAGVGLGLRQLRRRQKA' A
#
# COMPACT_ATOMS: atom_id res chain seq x y z
N MET A 1 29.24 -7.12 6.14
CA MET A 1 28.14 -7.97 6.66
C MET A 1 26.80 -7.22 6.87
N THR A 2 26.66 -5.93 6.51
CA THR A 2 25.40 -5.18 6.70
C THR A 2 24.47 -5.21 5.49
N ARG A 3 24.98 -5.43 4.27
CA ARG A 3 24.17 -5.43 3.03
C ARG A 3 23.24 -6.65 2.91
N PHE A 4 23.65 -7.79 3.47
CA PHE A 4 22.89 -9.05 3.41
C PHE A 4 21.65 -9.01 4.32
N SER A 5 21.75 -8.41 5.50
CA SER A 5 20.62 -8.26 6.43
C SER A 5 19.57 -7.24 5.94
N HIS A 6 19.96 -6.25 5.13
CA HIS A 6 19.02 -5.35 4.47
C HIS A 6 18.23 -6.03 3.35
N LEU A 7 18.85 -6.94 2.58
CA LEU A 7 18.15 -7.75 1.58
C LEU A 7 17.09 -8.65 2.24
N PHE A 8 17.47 -9.30 3.35
CA PHE A 8 16.57 -10.18 4.10
C PHE A 8 15.40 -9.41 4.74
N ARG A 9 15.68 -8.23 5.32
CA ARG A 9 14.66 -7.34 5.89
C ARG A 9 13.72 -6.75 4.84
N ALA A 10 14.24 -6.37 3.68
CA ALA A 10 13.44 -5.85 2.57
C ALA A 10 12.53 -6.94 1.98
N GLY A 11 13.06 -8.15 1.78
CA GLY A 11 12.26 -9.30 1.32
C GLY A 11 11.14 -9.67 2.28
N SER A 12 11.42 -9.64 3.59
CA SER A 12 10.41 -9.92 4.62
C SER A 12 9.29 -8.88 4.67
N LEU A 13 9.60 -7.59 4.49
CA LEU A 13 8.59 -6.53 4.45
C LEU A 13 7.68 -6.64 3.23
N THR A 14 8.25 -6.92 2.05
CA THR A 14 7.47 -7.11 0.82
C THR A 14 6.58 -8.34 0.91
N ALA A 15 7.10 -9.45 1.44
CA ALA A 15 6.32 -10.67 1.67
C ALA A 15 5.18 -10.44 2.68
N ALA A 16 5.43 -9.70 3.76
CA ALA A 16 4.41 -9.32 4.73
C ALA A 16 3.32 -8.44 4.11
N LEU A 17 3.70 -7.46 3.28
CA LEU A 17 2.74 -6.62 2.54
C LEU A 17 1.87 -7.46 1.59
N LEU A 18 2.47 -8.41 0.87
CA LEU A 18 1.74 -9.30 -0.04
C LEU A 18 0.75 -10.19 0.72
N CYS A 19 1.14 -10.77 1.86
CA CYS A 19 0.24 -11.57 2.70
C CYS A 19 -0.93 -10.78 3.31
N ILE A 20 -0.82 -9.46 3.49
CA ILE A 20 -1.93 -8.64 4.01
C ILE A 20 -2.99 -8.42 2.93
N THR A 21 -2.63 -8.43 1.64
CA THR A 21 -3.59 -8.25 0.55
C THR A 21 -4.57 -9.42 0.39
N SER A 22 -4.20 -10.64 0.81
CA SER A 22 -5.08 -11.81 0.76
C SER A 22 -6.20 -11.81 1.80
N LEU A 23 -6.20 -10.87 2.75
CA LEU A 23 -7.30 -10.67 3.71
C LEU A 23 -8.35 -9.66 3.21
N ALA A 24 -8.10 -8.98 2.09
CA ALA A 24 -9.05 -8.06 1.47
C ALA A 24 -10.09 -8.83 0.63
N PHE A 25 -11.07 -9.44 1.29
CA PHE A 25 -12.22 -10.05 0.63
C PHE A 25 -13.23 -8.97 0.21
N ALA A 26 -13.18 -8.56 -1.05
CA ALA A 26 -14.16 -7.63 -1.64
C ALA A 26 -15.33 -8.34 -2.36
N GLN A 27 -15.31 -9.68 -2.40
CA GLN A 27 -16.23 -10.47 -3.22
C GLN A 27 -17.03 -11.44 -2.33
N GLY A 28 -18.09 -10.92 -1.70
CA GLY A 28 -19.22 -11.78 -1.31
C GLY A 28 -19.99 -12.23 -2.55
N GLU A 29 -21.00 -13.08 -2.35
CA GLU A 29 -21.97 -13.42 -3.41
C GLU A 29 -22.48 -12.11 -4.04
N PRO A 30 -22.38 -11.94 -5.37
CA PRO A 30 -22.96 -10.76 -6.01
C PRO A 30 -24.45 -10.71 -5.70
N PRO A 31 -25.01 -9.57 -5.27
CA PRO A 31 -26.46 -9.45 -5.16
C PRO A 31 -27.11 -9.77 -6.51
N GLU A 32 -28.25 -10.47 -6.51
CA GLU A 32 -29.01 -10.68 -7.75
C GLU A 32 -29.50 -9.32 -8.27
N GLY A 33 -28.92 -8.88 -9.39
CA GLY A 33 -29.14 -7.55 -9.96
C GLY A 33 -27.80 -6.82 -10.16
N GLY A 34 -27.60 -6.24 -11.34
CA GLY A 34 -26.42 -5.42 -11.62
C GLY A 34 -26.35 -4.19 -10.70
N PRO A 35 -25.20 -3.51 -10.64
CA PRO A 35 -25.08 -2.26 -9.88
C PRO A 35 -26.16 -1.29 -10.35
N GLU A 36 -26.99 -0.84 -9.40
CA GLU A 36 -28.04 0.10 -9.67
C GLU A 36 -27.40 1.41 -10.17
N PRO A 37 -27.77 1.91 -11.36
CA PRO A 37 -27.26 3.18 -11.85
C PRO A 37 -27.57 4.24 -10.79
N ASP A 38 -26.56 4.97 -10.35
CA ASP A 38 -26.64 6.02 -9.32
C ASP A 38 -26.66 5.57 -7.84
N ALA A 39 -26.55 4.27 -7.55
CA ALA A 39 -26.31 3.83 -6.18
C ALA A 39 -24.89 4.22 -5.71
N PRO A 40 -24.75 4.93 -4.56
CA PRO A 40 -23.45 5.28 -4.03
C PRO A 40 -22.68 4.01 -3.67
N THR A 41 -21.59 3.76 -4.39
CA THR A 41 -20.72 2.62 -4.10
C THR A 41 -19.85 2.95 -2.90
N ALA A 42 -19.86 2.08 -1.88
CA ALA A 42 -19.05 2.21 -0.66
C ALA A 42 -17.57 1.83 -0.92
N VAL A 43 -16.98 2.34 -2.01
CA VAL A 43 -15.58 2.09 -2.35
C VAL A 43 -14.70 2.96 -1.45
N PRO A 44 -13.77 2.39 -0.65
CA PRO A 44 -12.84 3.17 0.15
C PRO A 44 -11.79 3.82 -0.79
N ILE A 45 -12.09 5.01 -1.32
CA ILE A 45 -11.23 5.68 -2.31
C ILE A 45 -9.92 6.16 -1.67
N ASP A 46 -9.91 6.46 -0.37
CA ASP A 46 -8.82 7.28 0.18
C ASP A 46 -7.76 6.52 0.98
N GLY A 47 -7.94 5.23 1.25
CA GLY A 47 -6.98 4.44 2.04
C GLY A 47 -5.65 4.23 1.30
N GLY A 48 -5.71 3.78 0.05
CA GLY A 48 -4.52 3.52 -0.78
C GLY A 48 -3.80 4.81 -1.20
N ALA A 49 -4.57 5.83 -1.60
CA ALA A 49 -4.03 7.12 -2.01
C ALA A 49 -3.28 7.82 -0.86
N SER A 50 -3.85 7.81 0.35
CA SER A 50 -3.21 8.38 1.54
C SER A 50 -1.91 7.65 1.92
N LEU A 51 -1.86 6.33 1.76
CA LEU A 51 -0.63 5.55 1.99
C LEU A 51 0.47 5.86 0.96
N LEU A 52 0.11 5.98 -0.33
CA LEU A 52 1.07 6.36 -1.38
C LEU A 52 1.60 7.78 -1.16
N LEU A 53 0.74 8.71 -0.76
CA LEU A 53 1.13 10.07 -0.41
C LEU A 53 2.12 10.08 0.76
N ALA A 54 1.80 9.37 1.85
CA ALA A 54 2.66 9.28 3.03
C ALA A 54 4.03 8.67 2.69
N ALA A 55 4.06 7.60 1.89
CA ALA A 55 5.29 6.96 1.43
C ALA A 55 6.14 7.90 0.56
N GLY A 56 5.51 8.62 -0.37
CA GLY A 56 6.17 9.59 -1.25
C GLY A 56 6.83 10.72 -0.46
N VAL A 57 6.12 11.32 0.49
CA VAL A 57 6.66 12.36 1.39
C VAL A 57 7.85 11.83 2.18
N GLY A 58 7.73 10.65 2.80
CA GLY A 58 8.81 10.05 3.57
C GLY A 58 10.07 9.79 2.75
N LEU A 59 9.93 9.24 1.53
CA LEU A 59 11.04 9.00 0.62
C LEU A 59 11.70 10.30 0.14
N GLY A 60 10.91 11.30 -0.21
CA GLY A 60 11.39 12.62 -0.63
C GLY A 60 12.24 13.30 0.46
N LEU A 61 11.73 13.37 1.69
CA LEU A 61 12.45 13.93 2.82
C LEU A 61 13.75 13.17 3.13
N ARG A 62 13.73 11.83 3.05
CA ARG A 62 14.94 10.99 3.24
C ARG A 62 16.03 11.33 2.22
N GLN A 63 15.66 11.57 0.97
CA GLN A 63 16.63 11.87 -0.09
C GLN A 63 17.24 13.27 0.07
N LEU A 64 16.44 14.28 0.43
CA LEU A 64 16.92 15.63 0.71
C LEU A 64 17.94 15.63 1.87
N ARG A 65 17.64 14.94 2.97
CA ARG A 65 18.53 14.84 4.13
C ARG A 65 19.86 14.14 3.82
N ARG A 66 19.87 13.21 2.87
CA ARG A 66 21.11 12.53 2.43
C ARG A 66 21.99 13.45 1.60
N ARG A 67 21.40 14.29 0.74
CA ARG A 67 22.12 15.28 -0.06
C ARG A 67 22.73 16.40 0.79
N GLN A 68 22.12 16.73 1.92
CA GLN A 68 22.65 17.72 2.86
C GLN A 68 23.81 17.21 3.73
N LYS A 69 23.97 15.89 3.84
CA LYS A 69 25.05 15.26 4.63
C LYS A 69 26.25 14.84 3.78
N ALA A 70 26.13 14.93 2.46
CA ALA A 70 27.23 14.74 1.51
C ALA A 70 27.80 16.12 1.17
#